data_AF-A0A848P5R0-F1
#
_entry.id   AF-A0A848P5R0-F1
#
_cell.length_a   1.000
_cell.length_b   1.000
_cell.length_c   1.000
_cell.angle_alpha   90.00
_cell.angle_beta   90.00
_cell.angle_gamma   90.00
#
_symmetry.space_group_name_H-M   'P 1'
#
loop_
_entity.id
_entity.type
_entity.pdbx_description
1 polymer ?
#
loop_
_entity_poly.entity_id
_entity_poly.type
_entity_poly.pdbx_seq_one_letter_code
_entity_poly.pdbx_strand_id
1 'polypeptide(L)'
;MVDMKNDPTILIWEGCDPTVSEAIGQFEDRWRPYSASSRRYPIVGLLQELIDPAVAAYTATLPQRYLGHIPGAGTGVSFSGIIRLVGLDAMVRMQRQLLRQFIKTEDRQTPRDRRFVATLESLIGLVWDCACKRPTKSKVRDTRLNGERLQGFCRFCGSLAELTSFAGGSDDPKADDPEEKLRLSSLYCLDHRPKLPSGAWNPVYRQARRSLAQFDLELARLTQQCAKPATAQVKSGDQLVDSYFFHYVAGQTLQPADKAELRNQARLMVDSKLSDRKKQMLMLQWSGLNQSEIARKLGIERQAVSKALAAIPAMFRLSTKPRSRRQPN
;
A
#
# COMPACT_ATOMS: atom_id res chain seq x y z
N MET A 1 -32.73 -5.47 -10.35
CA MET A 1 -31.80 -6.52 -10.81
C MET A 1 -30.53 -6.40 -10.00
N VAL A 2 -30.27 -7.44 -9.21
CA VAL A 2 -29.09 -7.80 -8.40
C VAL A 2 -28.41 -6.67 -7.62
N ASP A 3 -28.82 -6.56 -6.36
CA ASP A 3 -28.09 -5.91 -5.27
C ASP A 3 -26.79 -6.72 -5.03
N MET A 4 -25.72 -6.35 -5.71
CA MET A 4 -24.42 -7.02 -5.61
C MET A 4 -23.80 -6.61 -4.27
N LYS A 5 -24.08 -7.40 -3.22
CA LYS A 5 -23.34 -7.35 -1.95
C LYS A 5 -21.87 -7.61 -2.26
N ASN A 6 -21.07 -6.55 -2.36
CA ASN A 6 -19.62 -6.64 -2.40
C ASN A 6 -19.13 -7.01 -1.00
N ASP A 7 -19.30 -8.27 -0.61
CA ASP A 7 -18.72 -8.79 0.62
C ASP A 7 -17.19 -8.79 0.46
N PRO A 8 -16.42 -8.31 1.46
CA PRO A 8 -14.97 -8.23 1.35
C PRO A 8 -14.35 -9.62 1.31
N THR A 9 -13.77 -9.99 0.17
CA THR A 9 -12.97 -11.21 -0.02
C THR A 9 -11.53 -10.99 0.41
N ILE A 10 -10.95 -11.93 1.16
CA ILE A 10 -9.54 -11.86 1.52
C ILE A 10 -8.72 -12.33 0.32
N LEU A 11 -7.79 -11.50 -0.15
CA LEU A 11 -6.96 -11.85 -1.30
C LEU A 11 -5.92 -12.91 -0.92
N ILE A 12 -6.06 -14.12 -1.48
CA ILE A 12 -5.05 -15.17 -1.44
C ILE A 12 -4.21 -15.10 -2.71
N TRP A 13 -2.88 -15.02 -2.57
CA TRP A 13 -1.97 -14.93 -3.70
C TRP A 13 -1.76 -16.28 -4.37
N GLU A 14 -1.64 -16.25 -5.70
CA GLU A 14 -1.31 -17.44 -6.49
C GLU A 14 0.05 -18.01 -6.05
N GLY A 15 0.06 -19.32 -5.73
CA GLY A 15 1.25 -20.00 -5.21
C GLY A 15 1.44 -19.89 -3.71
N CYS A 16 0.48 -19.35 -2.95
CA CYS A 16 0.41 -19.46 -1.49
C CYS A 16 0.51 -20.93 -1.05
N ASP A 17 1.10 -21.17 0.12
CA ASP A 17 1.11 -22.50 0.73
C ASP A 17 -0.32 -23.06 0.87
N PRO A 18 -0.59 -24.32 0.44
CA PRO A 18 -1.94 -24.87 0.45
C PRO A 18 -2.60 -24.88 1.84
N THR A 19 -1.85 -25.22 2.90
CA THR A 19 -2.39 -25.27 4.26
C THR A 19 -2.75 -23.88 4.77
N VAL A 20 -1.91 -22.88 4.47
CA VAL A 20 -2.21 -21.49 4.81
C VAL A 20 -3.37 -20.94 3.99
N SER A 21 -3.40 -21.23 2.68
CA SER A 21 -4.49 -20.84 1.79
C SER A 21 -5.84 -21.40 2.26
N GLU A 22 -5.89 -22.67 2.62
CA GLU A 22 -7.09 -23.33 3.13
C GLU A 22 -7.54 -22.69 4.45
N ALA A 23 -6.62 -22.45 5.37
CA ALA A 23 -6.90 -21.80 6.64
C ALA A 23 -7.45 -20.38 6.47
N ILE A 24 -6.93 -19.60 5.51
CA ILE A 24 -7.46 -18.27 5.17
C ILE A 24 -8.88 -18.38 4.61
N GLY A 25 -9.16 -19.39 3.76
CA GLY A 25 -10.51 -19.64 3.25
C GLY A 25 -11.51 -19.96 4.37
N GLN A 26 -11.16 -20.89 5.26
CA GLN A 26 -11.97 -21.23 6.44
C GLN A 26 -12.15 -20.03 7.39
N PHE A 27 -11.10 -19.22 7.54
CA PHE A 27 -11.17 -17.98 8.28
C PHE A 27 -12.16 -17.02 7.64
N GLU A 28 -12.11 -16.81 6.33
CA GLU A 28 -13.03 -15.91 5.61
C GLU A 28 -14.49 -16.28 5.85
N ASP A 29 -14.83 -17.56 5.71
CA ASP A 29 -16.19 -18.06 5.91
C ASP A 29 -16.73 -17.77 7.32
N ARG A 30 -15.89 -17.98 8.35
CA ARG A 30 -16.26 -17.72 9.76
C ARG A 30 -16.17 -16.26 10.14
N TRP A 31 -15.36 -15.50 9.42
CA TRP A 31 -15.16 -14.08 9.60
C TRP A 31 -16.33 -13.29 9.01
N ARG A 32 -16.93 -13.72 7.89
CA ARG A 32 -18.07 -13.06 7.22
C ARG A 32 -19.21 -12.61 8.17
N PRO A 33 -19.74 -13.43 9.11
CA PRO A 33 -20.85 -13.03 9.99
C PRO A 33 -20.48 -12.16 11.21
N TYR A 34 -19.29 -11.54 11.28
CA TYR A 34 -18.84 -10.81 12.47
C TYR A 34 -19.54 -9.45 12.73
N SER A 35 -19.88 -9.16 14.00
CA SER A 35 -20.36 -7.86 14.51
C SER A 35 -19.61 -7.45 15.80
N ALA A 36 -19.23 -6.17 16.03
CA ALA A 36 -18.53 -5.78 17.30
C ALA A 36 -19.38 -5.99 18.54
N SER A 37 -20.71 -5.99 18.42
CA SER A 37 -21.59 -6.27 19.54
C SER A 37 -21.45 -7.72 20.02
N SER A 38 -20.89 -8.62 19.20
CA SER A 38 -20.65 -10.00 19.60
C SER A 38 -19.34 -10.12 20.38
N ARG A 39 -19.45 -10.14 21.71
CA ARG A 39 -18.37 -10.61 22.61
C ARG A 39 -18.02 -12.10 22.43
N ARG A 40 -18.68 -12.82 21.51
CA ARG A 40 -18.53 -14.27 21.31
C ARG A 40 -17.43 -14.68 20.32
N TYR A 41 -16.91 -13.79 19.46
CA TYR A 41 -15.90 -14.16 18.44
C TYR A 41 -14.82 -13.08 18.21
N PRO A 42 -13.82 -12.90 19.09
CA PRO A 42 -12.73 -11.95 18.84
C PRO A 42 -11.92 -12.37 17.59
N ILE A 43 -11.67 -11.44 16.65
CA ILE A 43 -10.89 -11.68 15.42
C ILE A 43 -9.56 -12.37 15.72
N VAL A 44 -8.90 -11.95 16.80
CA VAL A 44 -7.65 -12.54 17.28
C VAL A 44 -7.83 -14.00 17.74
N GLY A 45 -8.98 -14.36 18.29
CA GLY A 45 -9.32 -15.74 18.63
C GLY A 45 -9.51 -16.61 17.39
N LEU A 46 -10.16 -16.11 16.35
CA LEU A 46 -10.26 -16.81 15.05
C LEU A 46 -8.89 -16.99 14.38
N LEU A 47 -8.02 -15.98 14.46
CA LEU A 47 -6.64 -16.08 13.99
C LEU A 47 -5.87 -17.16 14.78
N GLN A 48 -6.03 -17.19 16.11
CA GLN A 48 -5.41 -18.21 16.94
C GLN A 48 -5.90 -19.63 16.61
N GLU A 49 -7.18 -19.78 16.31
CA GLU A 49 -7.79 -21.08 16.05
C GLU A 49 -7.43 -21.63 14.66
N LEU A 50 -7.51 -20.79 13.62
CA LEU A 50 -7.42 -21.24 12.23
C LEU A 50 -6.06 -20.97 11.61
N ILE A 51 -5.44 -19.83 11.94
CA ILE A 51 -4.24 -19.35 11.24
C ILE A 51 -2.97 -19.78 11.96
N ASP A 52 -2.91 -19.70 13.30
CA ASP A 52 -1.71 -20.10 14.05
C ASP A 52 -1.27 -21.55 13.75
N PRO A 53 -2.16 -22.57 13.68
CA PRO A 53 -1.74 -23.93 13.36
C PRO A 53 -1.20 -24.06 11.94
N ALA A 54 -1.84 -23.41 10.96
CA ALA A 54 -1.41 -23.44 9.57
C ALA A 54 -0.05 -22.75 9.37
N VAL A 55 0.14 -21.59 10.02
CA VAL A 55 1.42 -20.88 10.01
C VAL A 55 2.50 -21.72 10.69
N ALA A 56 2.21 -22.36 11.83
CA ALA A 56 3.17 -23.22 12.52
C ALA A 56 3.58 -24.43 11.67
N ALA A 57 2.61 -25.11 11.05
CA ALA A 57 2.85 -26.25 10.16
C ALA A 57 3.70 -25.83 8.96
N TYR A 58 3.36 -24.72 8.30
CA TYR A 58 4.14 -24.18 7.19
C TYR A 58 5.57 -23.84 7.63
N THR A 59 5.71 -23.14 8.76
CA THR A 59 6.98 -22.73 9.33
C THR A 59 7.91 -23.92 9.61
N ALA A 60 7.37 -25.04 10.07
CA ALA A 60 8.12 -26.27 10.31
C ALA A 60 8.73 -26.88 9.03
N THR A 61 8.20 -26.55 7.84
CA THR A 61 8.74 -27.01 6.56
C THR A 61 9.87 -26.13 6.01
N LEU A 62 10.12 -24.97 6.63
CA LEU A 62 11.03 -23.97 6.11
C LEU A 62 12.45 -24.12 6.67
N PRO A 63 13.48 -23.73 5.89
CA PRO A 63 14.84 -23.60 6.41
C PRO A 63 14.92 -22.53 7.50
N GLN A 64 15.80 -22.73 8.49
CA GLN A 64 15.98 -21.82 9.63
C GLN A 64 16.16 -20.35 9.24
N ARG A 65 16.85 -20.07 8.12
CA ARG A 65 17.08 -18.70 7.63
C ARG A 65 15.81 -17.93 7.26
N TYR A 66 14.70 -18.62 6.96
CA TYR A 66 13.42 -17.99 6.60
C TYR A 66 12.65 -17.51 7.85
N LEU A 67 12.91 -18.14 9.00
CA LEU A 67 12.13 -17.92 10.22
C LEU A 67 12.23 -16.48 10.74
N GLY A 68 13.37 -15.82 10.52
CA GLY A 68 13.55 -14.41 10.86
C GLY A 68 12.66 -13.44 10.07
N HIS A 69 11.99 -13.92 9.02
CA HIS A 69 11.10 -13.13 8.16
C HIS A 69 9.61 -13.40 8.39
N ILE A 70 9.26 -14.28 9.33
CA ILE A 70 7.90 -14.53 9.77
C ILE A 70 7.75 -13.97 11.19
N PRO A 71 6.77 -13.09 11.46
CA PRO A 71 6.58 -12.57 12.81
C PRO A 71 6.37 -13.71 13.82
N GLY A 72 7.17 -13.70 14.89
CA GLY A 72 7.06 -14.63 16.02
C GLY A 72 7.69 -16.02 15.80
N ALA A 73 7.90 -16.46 14.56
CA ALA A 73 8.44 -17.79 14.25
C ALA A 73 9.84 -18.04 14.84
N GLY A 74 10.70 -17.01 14.87
CA GLY A 74 12.05 -17.09 15.45
C GLY A 74 12.09 -16.99 16.98
N THR A 75 11.00 -16.61 17.63
CA THR A 75 10.93 -16.33 19.08
C THR A 75 9.95 -17.24 19.83
N GLY A 76 9.33 -18.20 19.13
CA GLY A 76 8.31 -19.09 19.71
C GLY A 76 6.98 -18.41 20.05
N VAL A 77 6.75 -17.18 19.57
CA VAL A 77 5.49 -16.47 19.77
C VAL A 77 4.59 -16.74 18.57
N SER A 78 3.32 -17.09 18.80
CA SER A 78 2.40 -17.37 17.71
C SER A 78 2.07 -16.11 16.90
N PHE A 79 1.59 -16.30 15.67
CA PHE A 79 1.22 -15.22 14.77
C PHE A 79 0.15 -14.30 15.38
N SER A 80 -0.91 -14.89 15.94
CA SER A 80 -1.93 -14.16 16.70
C SER A 80 -1.38 -13.54 18.00
N GLY A 81 -0.39 -14.17 18.62
CA GLY A 81 0.32 -13.66 19.80
C GLY A 81 1.05 -12.35 19.51
N ILE A 82 1.74 -12.25 18.37
CA ILE A 82 2.36 -10.99 17.94
C ILE A 82 1.30 -9.91 17.71
N ILE A 83 0.17 -10.26 17.07
CA ILE A 83 -0.94 -9.33 16.86
C ILE A 83 -1.50 -8.81 18.19
N ARG A 84 -1.57 -9.63 19.24
CA ARG A 84 -1.98 -9.16 20.59
C ARG A 84 -1.02 -8.14 21.17
N LEU A 85 0.27 -8.30 20.92
CA LEU A 85 1.31 -7.42 21.46
C LEU A 85 1.37 -6.07 20.75
N VAL A 86 1.29 -6.07 19.41
CA VAL A 86 1.55 -4.86 18.61
C VAL A 86 0.29 -4.27 17.97
N GLY A 87 -0.80 -5.02 17.90
CA GLY A 87 -2.02 -4.64 17.17
C GLY A 87 -1.94 -4.95 15.67
N LEU A 88 -3.11 -4.97 15.01
CA LEU A 88 -3.22 -5.33 13.59
C LEU A 88 -2.49 -4.36 12.66
N ASP A 89 -2.62 -3.04 12.87
CA ASP A 89 -1.95 -2.02 12.04
C ASP A 89 -0.41 -2.12 12.10
N ALA A 90 0.16 -2.30 13.30
CA ALA A 90 1.60 -2.44 13.47
C ALA A 90 2.08 -3.79 12.93
N MET A 91 1.29 -4.85 13.07
CA MET A 91 1.58 -6.16 12.49
C MET A 91 1.72 -6.08 10.97
N VAL A 92 0.80 -5.40 10.26
CA VAL A 92 0.92 -5.23 8.80
C VAL A 92 2.25 -4.57 8.43
N ARG A 93 2.60 -3.47 9.12
CA ARG A 93 3.86 -2.74 8.86
C ARG A 93 5.08 -3.63 9.10
N MET A 94 5.06 -4.40 10.18
CA MET A 94 6.12 -5.34 10.54
C MET A 94 6.26 -6.44 9.48
N GLN A 95 5.18 -7.13 9.13
CA GLN A 95 5.20 -8.18 8.10
C GLN A 95 5.74 -7.65 6.77
N ARG A 96 5.36 -6.42 6.38
CA ARG A 96 5.87 -5.76 5.17
C ARG A 96 7.37 -5.48 5.24
N GLN A 97 7.88 -5.05 6.39
CA GLN A 97 9.31 -4.84 6.58
C GLN A 97 10.09 -6.15 6.51
N LEU A 98 9.58 -7.21 7.15
CA LEU A 98 10.20 -8.54 7.15
C LEU A 98 10.24 -9.15 5.74
N LEU A 99 9.14 -9.05 4.99
CA LEU A 99 9.08 -9.53 3.60
C LEU A 99 10.05 -8.74 2.69
N ARG A 100 10.13 -7.42 2.83
CA ARG A 100 11.12 -6.61 2.08
C ARG A 100 12.54 -7.04 2.40
N GLN A 101 12.84 -7.31 3.67
CA GLN A 101 14.15 -7.80 4.08
C GLN A 101 14.44 -9.18 3.47
N PHE A 102 13.46 -10.09 3.42
CA PHE A 102 13.61 -11.40 2.77
C PHE A 102 13.95 -11.24 1.29
N ILE A 103 13.17 -10.45 0.55
CA ILE A 103 13.39 -10.19 -0.89
C ILE A 103 14.80 -9.63 -1.13
N LYS A 104 15.28 -8.78 -0.22
CA LYS A 104 16.60 -8.16 -0.36
C LYS A 104 17.77 -9.11 -0.04
N THR A 105 17.57 -10.09 0.83
CA THR A 105 18.70 -10.84 1.43
C THR A 105 18.71 -12.33 1.12
N GLU A 106 17.54 -12.94 0.93
CA GLU A 106 17.40 -14.39 0.84
C GLU A 106 16.76 -14.85 -0.49
N ASP A 107 15.92 -14.02 -1.10
CA ASP A 107 15.15 -14.38 -2.29
C ASP A 107 16.04 -14.64 -3.52
N ARG A 108 16.03 -15.90 -3.99
CA ARG A 108 16.71 -16.34 -5.20
C ARG A 108 15.74 -16.71 -6.31
N GLN A 109 14.46 -16.32 -6.16
CA GLN A 109 13.39 -16.58 -7.12
C GLN A 109 13.15 -18.06 -7.39
N THR A 110 13.52 -18.94 -6.45
CA THR A 110 13.25 -20.38 -6.54
C THR A 110 11.74 -20.65 -6.36
N PRO A 111 11.23 -21.83 -6.75
CA PRO A 111 9.83 -22.17 -6.49
C PRO A 111 9.44 -22.07 -5.01
N ARG A 112 10.38 -22.36 -4.10
CA ARG A 112 10.19 -22.22 -2.66
C ARG A 112 10.11 -20.74 -2.25
N ASP A 113 11.00 -19.89 -2.75
CA ASP A 113 10.99 -18.46 -2.44
C ASP A 113 9.71 -17.80 -2.94
N ARG A 114 9.27 -18.15 -4.14
CA ARG A 114 7.99 -17.66 -4.70
C ARG A 114 6.81 -18.09 -3.83
N ARG A 115 6.77 -19.35 -3.38
CA ARG A 115 5.74 -19.83 -2.44
C ARG A 115 5.80 -19.07 -1.12
N PHE A 116 7.00 -18.83 -0.59
CA PHE A 116 7.20 -18.09 0.65
C PHE A 116 6.70 -16.64 0.55
N VAL A 117 7.07 -15.94 -0.51
CA VAL A 117 6.59 -14.58 -0.80
C VAL A 117 5.06 -14.58 -0.93
N ALA A 118 4.48 -15.47 -1.73
CA ALA A 118 3.03 -15.56 -1.90
C ALA A 118 2.29 -15.88 -0.59
N THR A 119 2.87 -16.71 0.27
CA THR A 119 2.29 -17.06 1.58
C THR A 119 2.31 -15.86 2.52
N LEU A 120 3.45 -15.16 2.63
CA LEU A 120 3.54 -13.93 3.43
C LEU A 120 2.62 -12.83 2.90
N GLU A 121 2.52 -12.66 1.59
CA GLU A 121 1.60 -11.70 0.98
C GLU A 121 0.14 -12.00 1.33
N SER A 122 -0.27 -13.28 1.30
CA SER A 122 -1.61 -13.71 1.68
C SER A 122 -1.90 -13.46 3.17
N LEU A 123 -0.92 -13.75 4.05
CA LEU A 123 -1.02 -13.45 5.48
C LEU A 123 -1.08 -11.94 5.76
N ILE A 124 -0.35 -11.11 4.99
CA ILE A 124 -0.46 -9.66 5.12
C ILE A 124 -1.83 -9.18 4.67
N GLY A 125 -2.35 -9.71 3.56
CA GLY A 125 -3.71 -9.43 3.07
C GLY A 125 -4.76 -9.73 4.14
N LEU A 126 -4.69 -10.93 4.74
CA LEU A 126 -5.53 -11.33 5.86
C LEU A 126 -5.48 -10.33 7.03
N VAL A 127 -4.28 -9.99 7.52
CA VAL A 127 -4.14 -9.08 8.68
C VAL A 127 -4.63 -7.68 8.33
N TRP A 128 -4.35 -7.21 7.12
CA TRP A 128 -4.85 -5.93 6.62
C TRP A 128 -6.37 -5.90 6.56
N ASP A 129 -6.99 -6.95 6.02
CA ASP A 129 -8.45 -7.05 5.93
C ASP A 129 -9.07 -7.15 7.32
N CYS A 130 -8.42 -7.85 8.26
CA CYS A 130 -8.77 -7.85 9.67
C CYS A 130 -8.69 -6.45 10.30
N ALA A 131 -7.61 -5.69 10.04
CA ALA A 131 -7.48 -4.29 10.47
C ALA A 131 -8.58 -3.41 9.87
N CYS A 132 -8.98 -3.71 8.64
CA CYS A 132 -10.05 -3.00 7.94
C CYS A 132 -11.45 -3.48 8.32
N LYS A 133 -11.61 -4.64 8.98
CA LYS A 133 -12.93 -5.21 9.25
C LYS A 133 -13.67 -4.34 10.24
N ARG A 134 -14.88 -3.95 9.87
CA ARG A 134 -15.71 -3.14 10.75
C ARG A 134 -16.87 -3.91 11.35
N PRO A 135 -17.21 -3.58 12.59
CA PRO A 135 -18.51 -3.87 13.14
C PRO A 135 -19.64 -3.21 12.37
N THR A 136 -20.76 -3.91 12.22
CA THR A 136 -22.01 -3.35 11.70
C THR A 136 -22.55 -2.19 12.55
N LYS A 137 -22.15 -2.10 13.82
CA LYS A 137 -22.37 -0.95 14.71
C LYS A 137 -21.09 -0.73 15.53
N SER A 138 -20.41 0.40 15.33
CA SER A 138 -19.21 0.73 16.12
C SER A 138 -19.42 2.04 16.88
N LYS A 139 -19.13 2.02 18.18
CA LYS A 139 -18.87 3.24 18.94
C LYS A 139 -17.42 3.66 18.65
N VAL A 140 -17.20 4.94 18.36
CA VAL A 140 -15.85 5.50 18.21
C VAL A 140 -15.36 5.89 19.60
N ARG A 141 -14.57 5.03 20.24
CA ARG A 141 -14.15 5.17 21.64
C ARG A 141 -15.38 5.41 22.56
N ASP A 142 -15.19 6.10 23.68
CA ASP A 142 -16.26 6.50 24.61
C ASP A 142 -17.06 7.73 24.15
N THR A 143 -16.99 8.09 22.87
CA THR A 143 -17.68 9.28 22.34
C THR A 143 -19.05 8.96 21.73
N ARG A 144 -19.87 9.99 21.53
CA ARG A 144 -21.16 9.90 20.81
C ARG A 144 -21.00 9.96 19.28
N LEU A 145 -19.78 9.86 18.75
CA LEU A 145 -19.52 9.97 17.32
C LEU A 145 -20.05 8.75 16.57
N ASN A 146 -20.64 8.99 15.39
CA ASN A 146 -21.13 7.91 14.52
C ASN A 146 -19.94 7.13 13.91
N GLY A 147 -19.71 5.92 14.39
CA GLY A 147 -18.67 5.01 13.88
C GLY A 147 -19.04 4.25 12.62
N GLU A 148 -20.27 4.38 12.14
CA GLU A 148 -20.71 3.81 10.85
C GLU A 148 -20.22 4.66 9.66
N ARG A 149 -19.75 5.89 9.91
CA ARG A 149 -19.17 6.75 8.87
C ARG A 149 -17.95 6.07 8.23
N LEU A 150 -17.73 6.32 6.94
CA LEU A 150 -16.55 5.84 6.23
C LEU A 150 -15.28 6.19 7.02
N GLN A 151 -14.40 5.23 7.16
CA GLN A 151 -13.09 5.37 7.80
C GLN A 151 -12.08 4.82 6.77
N GLY A 152 -10.82 5.15 6.92
CA GLY A 152 -9.78 4.81 5.97
C GLY A 152 -8.92 6.03 5.67
N PHE A 153 -8.33 6.02 4.48
CA PHE A 153 -7.39 7.05 4.08
C PHE A 153 -8.07 8.36 3.70
N CYS A 154 -7.35 9.45 3.91
CA CYS A 154 -7.65 10.74 3.34
C CYS A 154 -7.86 10.61 1.83
N ARG A 155 -8.85 11.32 1.29
CA ARG A 155 -9.19 11.36 -0.13
C ARG A 155 -8.00 11.74 -1.03
N PHE A 156 -7.04 12.48 -0.50
CA PHE A 156 -5.93 13.08 -1.24
C PHE A 156 -4.56 12.46 -0.96
N CYS A 157 -4.40 11.61 0.05
CA CYS A 157 -3.10 11.02 0.39
C CYS A 157 -3.24 9.68 1.13
N GLY A 158 -2.12 9.13 1.60
CA GLY A 158 -2.05 7.89 2.37
C GLY A 158 -2.18 8.06 3.88
N SER A 159 -2.33 9.28 4.40
CA SER A 159 -2.64 9.50 5.82
C SER A 159 -4.07 9.07 6.13
N LEU A 160 -4.34 8.65 7.37
CA LEU A 160 -5.70 8.34 7.82
C LEU A 160 -6.57 9.60 7.86
N ALA A 161 -7.85 9.47 7.53
CA ALA A 161 -8.80 10.55 7.74
C ALA A 161 -8.96 10.84 9.24
N GLU A 162 -9.31 12.07 9.62
CA GLU A 162 -9.41 12.54 11.01
C GLU A 162 -10.21 11.58 11.90
N LEU A 163 -11.39 11.15 11.46
CA LEU A 163 -12.23 10.21 12.19
C LEU A 163 -11.56 8.84 12.37
N THR A 164 -10.78 8.40 11.37
CA THR A 164 -10.10 7.10 11.40
C THR A 164 -8.88 7.16 12.32
N SER A 165 -8.10 8.23 12.22
CA SER A 165 -6.97 8.51 13.11
C SER A 165 -7.44 8.58 14.57
N PHE A 166 -8.54 9.29 14.80
CA PHE A 166 -9.16 9.35 16.12
C PHE A 166 -9.69 7.99 16.57
N ALA A 167 -10.41 7.24 15.73
CA ALA A 167 -10.85 5.90 16.08
C ALA A 167 -9.68 4.97 16.46
N GLY A 168 -8.52 5.13 15.81
CA GLY A 168 -7.29 4.35 16.04
C GLY A 168 -6.43 4.80 17.22
N GLY A 169 -6.86 5.73 18.05
CA GLY A 169 -6.15 6.10 19.30
C GLY A 169 -5.33 7.40 19.27
N SER A 170 -5.27 8.12 18.15
CA SER A 170 -4.62 9.45 18.09
C SER A 170 -5.57 10.58 18.55
N ASP A 171 -5.11 11.45 19.44
CA ASP A 171 -5.85 12.63 19.91
C ASP A 171 -5.58 13.90 19.10
N ASP A 172 -4.61 13.86 18.19
CA ASP A 172 -4.21 14.98 17.32
C ASP A 172 -5.41 15.62 16.58
N PRO A 173 -6.40 14.86 16.07
CA PRO A 173 -7.55 15.47 15.40
C PRO A 173 -8.42 16.37 16.28
N LYS A 174 -8.28 16.26 17.60
CA LYS A 174 -8.98 17.07 18.60
C LYS A 174 -8.07 18.04 19.36
N ALA A 175 -6.75 18.03 19.12
CA ALA A 175 -5.80 18.83 19.88
C ALA A 175 -6.13 20.34 19.86
N ASP A 176 -6.58 20.84 18.71
CA ASP A 176 -6.95 22.25 18.49
C ASP A 176 -8.47 22.49 18.56
N ASP A 177 -9.24 21.60 19.20
CA ASP A 177 -10.71 21.69 19.33
C ASP A 177 -11.18 21.67 20.79
N PRO A 178 -10.80 22.67 21.60
CA PRO A 178 -11.08 22.69 23.04
C PRO A 178 -12.58 22.73 23.37
N GLU A 179 -13.44 23.09 22.40
CA GLU A 179 -14.89 23.18 22.57
C GLU A 179 -15.65 22.00 21.91
N GLU A 180 -14.95 20.98 21.41
CA GLU A 180 -15.52 19.84 20.65
C GLU A 180 -16.43 20.26 19.46
N LYS A 181 -16.14 21.42 18.84
CA LYS A 181 -16.95 21.97 17.74
C LYS A 181 -16.62 21.32 16.39
N LEU A 182 -15.42 20.74 16.23
CA LEU A 182 -14.94 20.19 14.97
C LEU A 182 -15.44 18.77 14.75
N ARG A 183 -16.41 18.63 13.85
CA ARG A 183 -16.82 17.32 13.32
C ARG A 183 -15.64 16.68 12.60
N LEU A 184 -15.03 15.67 13.22
CA LEU A 184 -13.97 14.86 12.62
C LEU A 184 -14.37 14.40 11.21
N SER A 185 -13.53 14.67 10.23
CA SER A 185 -13.76 14.29 8.84
C SER A 185 -13.58 12.78 8.64
N SER A 186 -14.53 12.18 7.92
CA SER A 186 -14.43 10.80 7.43
C SER A 186 -13.65 10.70 6.11
N LEU A 187 -13.31 11.84 5.50
CA LEU A 187 -12.72 11.89 4.16
C LEU A 187 -11.34 12.54 4.11
N TYR A 188 -10.97 13.36 5.09
CA TYR A 188 -9.78 14.19 5.04
C TYR A 188 -8.93 13.96 6.28
N CYS A 189 -7.60 13.91 6.13
CA CYS A 189 -6.67 14.00 7.25
C CYS A 189 -6.56 15.46 7.71
N LEU A 190 -5.82 15.69 8.79
CA LEU A 190 -5.60 17.01 9.37
C LEU A 190 -5.04 18.02 8.35
N ASP A 191 -4.02 17.62 7.58
CA ASP A 191 -3.41 18.50 6.56
C ASP A 191 -4.35 18.86 5.40
N HIS A 192 -5.34 18.00 5.16
CA HIS A 192 -6.28 18.12 4.05
C HIS A 192 -7.67 18.54 4.50
N ARG A 193 -7.85 19.01 5.74
CA ARG A 193 -9.13 19.54 6.19
C ARG A 193 -9.53 20.77 5.36
N PRO A 194 -10.81 20.93 4.96
CA PRO A 194 -11.21 22.05 4.11
C PRO A 194 -10.98 23.45 4.73
N LYS A 195 -11.28 23.58 6.02
CA LYS A 195 -11.10 24.81 6.80
C LYS A 195 -10.13 24.57 7.94
N LEU A 196 -9.20 25.49 8.14
CA LEU A 196 -8.28 25.52 9.28
C LEU A 196 -9.04 25.81 10.58
N PRO A 197 -8.45 25.57 11.76
CA PRO A 197 -9.05 25.94 13.05
C PRO A 197 -9.45 27.43 13.13
N SER A 198 -8.69 28.31 12.44
CA SER A 198 -9.02 29.74 12.29
C SER A 198 -10.26 30.04 11.44
N GLY A 199 -10.91 29.03 10.85
CA GLY A 199 -12.04 29.18 9.92
C GLY A 199 -11.65 29.53 8.48
N ALA A 200 -10.39 29.93 8.25
CA ALA A 200 -9.85 30.19 6.92
C ALA A 200 -9.81 28.92 6.05
N TRP A 201 -9.90 29.09 4.74
CA TRP A 201 -9.77 27.98 3.80
C TRP A 201 -8.34 27.45 3.75
N ASN A 202 -8.19 26.13 3.83
CA ASN A 202 -6.89 25.49 3.74
C ASN A 202 -6.37 25.49 2.28
N PRO A 203 -5.21 26.11 1.99
CA PRO A 203 -4.64 26.15 0.65
C PRO A 203 -4.20 24.75 0.16
N VAL A 204 -3.72 23.88 1.05
CA VAL A 204 -3.31 22.50 0.74
C VAL A 204 -4.50 21.69 0.26
N TYR A 205 -5.64 21.78 0.97
CA TYR A 205 -6.91 21.19 0.52
C TYR A 205 -7.31 21.68 -0.88
N ARG A 206 -7.24 22.99 -1.15
CA ARG A 206 -7.62 23.55 -2.45
C ARG A 206 -6.69 23.09 -3.57
N GLN A 207 -5.39 22.96 -3.31
CA GLN A 207 -4.43 22.44 -4.27
C GLN A 207 -4.65 20.95 -4.55
N ALA A 208 -4.81 20.15 -3.51
CA ALA A 208 -5.10 18.73 -3.63
C ALA A 208 -6.40 18.49 -4.41
N ARG A 209 -7.46 19.26 -4.12
CA ARG A 209 -8.74 19.18 -4.83
C ARG A 209 -8.62 19.52 -6.32
N ARG A 210 -7.82 20.53 -6.69
CA ARG A 210 -7.58 20.90 -8.10
C ARG A 210 -6.83 19.81 -8.89
N SER A 211 -6.03 19.01 -8.20
CA SER A 211 -5.19 17.96 -8.82
C SER A 211 -5.74 16.55 -8.59
N LEU A 212 -7.01 16.43 -8.19
CA LEU A 212 -7.64 15.18 -7.79
C LEU A 212 -7.67 14.14 -8.91
N ALA A 213 -8.06 14.54 -10.11
CA ALA A 213 -8.13 13.65 -11.26
C ALA A 213 -6.75 13.06 -11.60
N GLN A 214 -5.69 13.87 -11.54
CA GLN A 214 -4.33 13.37 -11.75
C GLN A 214 -3.92 12.42 -10.63
N PHE A 215 -4.25 12.73 -9.37
CA PHE A 215 -3.96 11.84 -8.25
C PHE A 215 -4.62 10.46 -8.40
N ASP A 216 -5.90 10.43 -8.77
CA ASP A 216 -6.62 9.17 -8.99
C ASP A 216 -6.02 8.37 -10.14
N LEU A 217 -5.63 9.06 -11.22
CA LEU A 217 -4.94 8.45 -12.34
C LEU A 217 -3.62 7.81 -11.90
N GLU A 218 -2.71 8.56 -11.28
CA GLU A 218 -1.41 8.01 -10.84
C GLU A 218 -1.59 6.87 -9.82
N LEU A 219 -2.56 6.98 -8.90
CA LEU A 219 -2.88 5.94 -7.94
C LEU A 219 -3.37 4.66 -8.63
N ALA A 220 -4.25 4.79 -9.63
CA ALA A 220 -4.74 3.65 -10.41
C ALA A 220 -3.58 2.95 -11.13
N ARG A 221 -2.70 3.72 -11.78
CA ARG A 221 -1.52 3.20 -12.49
C ARG A 221 -0.57 2.45 -11.54
N LEU A 222 -0.27 3.03 -10.38
CA LEU A 222 0.55 2.38 -9.35
C LEU A 222 -0.09 1.10 -8.82
N THR A 223 -1.38 1.16 -8.46
CA THR A 223 -2.11 0.00 -7.94
C THR A 223 -2.15 -1.15 -8.95
N GLN A 224 -2.46 -0.83 -10.21
CA GLN A 224 -2.51 -1.80 -11.29
C GLN A 224 -1.16 -2.44 -11.58
N GLN A 225 -0.08 -1.64 -11.59
CA GLN A 225 1.27 -2.18 -11.79
C GLN A 225 1.75 -3.03 -10.62
N CYS A 226 1.42 -2.66 -9.39
CA CYS A 226 1.73 -3.47 -8.22
C CYS A 226 0.96 -4.80 -8.20
N ALA A 227 -0.26 -4.84 -8.73
CA ALA A 227 -1.09 -6.05 -8.75
C ALA A 227 -0.48 -7.19 -9.56
N LYS A 228 0.27 -6.86 -10.64
CA LYS A 228 1.02 -7.85 -11.42
C LYS A 228 2.39 -7.27 -11.75
N PRO A 229 3.37 -7.37 -10.83
CA PRO A 229 4.65 -6.68 -10.97
C PRO A 229 5.54 -7.26 -12.08
N ALA A 230 5.26 -8.49 -12.53
CA ALA A 230 6.08 -9.21 -13.52
C ALA A 230 6.00 -8.64 -14.95
N THR A 231 4.96 -7.88 -15.30
CA THR A 231 4.79 -7.31 -16.65
C THR A 231 4.22 -5.90 -16.58
N ALA A 232 4.40 -5.09 -17.63
CA ALA A 232 3.79 -3.76 -17.70
C ALA A 232 2.25 -3.88 -17.79
N GLN A 233 1.53 -3.29 -16.82
CA GLN A 233 0.08 -3.44 -16.70
C GLN A 233 -0.73 -2.17 -16.96
N VAL A 234 -0.09 -1.00 -16.90
CA VAL A 234 -0.78 0.30 -16.80
C VAL A 234 -1.68 0.61 -18.01
N LYS A 235 -1.36 0.08 -19.20
CA LYS A 235 -2.15 0.23 -20.43
C LYS A 235 -2.57 1.67 -20.69
N SER A 236 -1.67 2.63 -20.49
CA SER A 236 -1.95 4.06 -20.65
C SER A 236 -2.16 4.50 -22.11
N GLY A 237 -1.92 3.61 -23.08
CA GLY A 237 -1.82 3.95 -24.49
C GLY A 237 -0.42 4.45 -24.89
N ASP A 238 0.48 4.63 -23.93
CA ASP A 238 1.87 5.02 -24.15
C ASP A 238 2.84 3.99 -23.53
N GLN A 239 3.57 3.29 -24.39
CA GLN A 239 4.48 2.22 -23.99
C GLN A 239 5.63 2.72 -23.09
N LEU A 240 6.11 3.96 -23.28
CA LEU A 240 7.17 4.53 -22.44
C LEU A 240 6.64 4.86 -21.05
N VAL A 241 5.40 5.34 -20.93
CA VAL A 241 4.76 5.57 -19.64
C VAL A 241 4.50 4.24 -18.93
N ASP A 242 3.99 3.24 -19.63
CA ASP A 242 3.76 1.91 -19.04
C ASP A 242 5.07 1.26 -18.56
N SER A 243 6.13 1.38 -19.35
CA SER A 243 7.46 0.89 -18.97
C SER A 243 8.03 1.65 -17.77
N TYR A 244 7.75 2.95 -17.65
CA TYR A 244 8.18 3.74 -16.49
C TYR A 244 7.60 3.15 -15.21
N PHE A 245 6.30 2.89 -15.15
CA PHE A 245 5.67 2.33 -13.96
C PHE A 245 6.20 0.94 -13.64
N PHE A 246 6.38 0.10 -14.65
CA PHE A 246 6.98 -1.24 -14.47
C PHE A 246 8.33 -1.15 -13.76
N HIS A 247 9.26 -0.36 -14.29
CA HIS A 247 10.60 -0.22 -13.69
C HIS A 247 10.59 0.53 -12.36
N TYR A 248 9.73 1.53 -12.21
CA TYR A 248 9.57 2.30 -10.98
C TYR A 248 9.11 1.39 -9.84
N VAL A 249 8.02 0.63 -10.04
CA VAL A 249 7.47 -0.27 -9.02
C VAL A 249 8.43 -1.41 -8.70
N ALA A 250 9.07 -2.00 -9.72
CA ALA A 250 10.05 -3.07 -9.52
C ALA A 250 11.22 -2.63 -8.63
N GLY A 251 11.64 -1.36 -8.69
CA GLY A 251 12.70 -0.81 -7.85
C GLY A 251 12.30 -0.45 -6.42
N GLN A 252 10.99 -0.34 -6.13
CA GLN A 252 10.48 0.20 -4.86
C GLN A 252 9.99 -0.88 -3.88
N THR A 253 9.98 -2.16 -4.27
CA THR A 253 9.40 -3.27 -3.47
C THR A 253 7.94 -3.01 -3.02
N LEU A 254 7.19 -2.20 -3.78
CA LEU A 254 5.80 -1.85 -3.48
C LEU A 254 4.85 -2.97 -3.88
N GLN A 255 3.87 -3.23 -3.03
CA GLN A 255 2.91 -4.32 -3.19
C GLN A 255 1.46 -3.77 -3.16
N PRO A 256 0.48 -4.47 -3.72
CA PRO A 256 -0.91 -4.03 -3.79
C PRO A 256 -1.54 -3.65 -2.45
N ALA A 257 -1.13 -4.32 -1.37
CA ALA A 257 -1.67 -4.02 -0.04
C ALA A 257 -1.03 -2.79 0.62
N ASP A 258 0.04 -2.22 0.05
CA ASP A 258 0.69 -1.00 0.55
C ASP A 258 -0.12 0.27 0.23
N LYS A 259 -1.44 0.23 0.46
CA LYS A 259 -2.40 1.26 0.05
C LYS A 259 -2.01 2.66 0.53
N ALA A 260 -1.52 2.79 1.76
CA ALA A 260 -1.04 4.07 2.29
C ALA A 260 0.14 4.61 1.47
N GLU A 261 1.13 3.75 1.21
CA GLU A 261 2.33 4.12 0.48
C GLU A 261 2.01 4.42 -0.99
N LEU A 262 1.20 3.58 -1.66
CA LEU A 262 0.75 3.82 -3.04
C LEU A 262 0.05 5.18 -3.18
N ARG A 263 -0.78 5.55 -2.20
CA ARG A 263 -1.43 6.86 -2.15
C ARG A 263 -0.44 8.00 -1.90
N ASN A 264 0.51 7.83 -1.00
CA ASN A 264 1.55 8.84 -0.77
C ASN A 264 2.44 9.03 -2.01
N GLN A 265 2.84 7.94 -2.67
CA GLN A 265 3.59 7.97 -3.92
C GLN A 265 2.81 8.69 -5.04
N ALA A 266 1.53 8.34 -5.23
CA ALA A 266 0.67 9.03 -6.20
C ALA A 266 0.57 10.53 -5.90
N ARG A 267 0.39 10.90 -4.62
CA ARG A 267 0.33 12.31 -4.20
C ARG A 267 1.63 13.04 -4.52
N LEU A 268 2.77 12.46 -4.19
CA LEU A 268 4.09 13.02 -4.45
C LEU A 268 4.37 13.17 -5.95
N MET A 269 3.96 12.21 -6.79
CA MET A 269 4.08 12.32 -8.25
C MET A 269 3.33 13.55 -8.77
N VAL A 270 2.13 13.79 -8.27
CA VAL A 270 1.29 14.91 -8.71
C VAL A 270 1.82 16.24 -8.19
N ASP A 271 2.22 16.30 -6.91
CA ASP A 271 2.78 17.52 -6.30
C ASP A 271 4.11 17.93 -6.93
N SER A 272 4.90 16.95 -7.36
CA SER A 272 6.15 17.16 -8.10
C SER A 272 5.94 17.44 -9.58
N LYS A 273 4.68 17.50 -10.04
CA LYS A 273 4.30 17.69 -11.45
C LYS A 273 5.00 16.69 -12.37
N LEU A 274 5.02 15.41 -11.99
CA LEU A 274 5.60 14.32 -12.78
C LEU A 274 4.67 13.92 -13.93
N SER A 275 4.67 14.73 -14.99
CA SER A 275 3.86 14.48 -16.19
C SER A 275 4.30 13.24 -16.95
N ASP A 276 3.41 12.69 -17.76
CA ASP A 276 3.73 11.57 -18.65
C ASP A 276 4.90 11.89 -19.58
N ARG A 277 5.02 13.15 -20.00
CA ARG A 277 6.18 13.62 -20.76
C ARG A 277 7.50 13.49 -20.01
N LYS A 278 7.51 13.78 -18.70
CA LYS A 278 8.68 13.54 -17.84
C LYS A 278 8.96 12.05 -17.66
N LYS A 279 7.91 11.22 -17.49
CA LYS A 279 8.04 9.76 -17.42
C LYS A 279 8.65 9.17 -18.70
N GLN A 280 8.22 9.64 -19.87
CA GLN A 280 8.82 9.29 -21.17
C GLN A 280 10.32 9.64 -21.20
N MET A 281 10.70 10.86 -20.81
CA MET A 281 12.10 11.28 -20.77
C MET A 281 12.94 10.40 -19.84
N LEU A 282 12.43 10.08 -18.64
CA LEU A 282 13.10 9.19 -17.69
C LEU A 282 13.29 7.79 -18.27
N MET A 283 12.28 7.23 -18.95
CA MET A 283 12.42 5.91 -19.56
C MET A 283 13.38 5.89 -20.74
N LEU A 284 13.39 6.92 -21.57
CA LEU A 284 14.36 7.02 -22.65
C LEU A 284 15.79 7.18 -22.11
N GLN A 285 15.97 7.97 -21.05
CA GLN A 285 17.25 8.09 -20.36
C GLN A 285 17.69 6.75 -19.76
N TRP A 286 16.77 6.04 -19.13
CA TRP A 286 17.03 4.71 -18.57
C TRP A 286 17.44 3.69 -19.65
N SER A 287 16.85 3.79 -20.85
CA SER A 287 17.23 2.97 -22.02
C SER A 287 18.58 3.36 -22.65
N GLY A 288 19.26 4.38 -22.12
CA GLY A 288 20.63 4.76 -22.48
C GLY A 288 20.74 5.93 -23.47
N LEU A 289 19.64 6.58 -23.83
CA LEU A 289 19.67 7.75 -24.71
C LEU A 289 20.17 8.99 -23.96
N ASN A 290 20.95 9.81 -24.67
CA ASN A 290 21.36 11.12 -24.19
C ASN A 290 20.27 12.18 -24.45
N GLN A 291 20.42 13.37 -23.86
CA GLN A 291 19.39 14.43 -23.96
C GLN A 291 19.11 14.87 -25.40
N SER A 292 20.10 14.87 -26.31
CA SER A 292 19.90 15.25 -27.71
C SER A 292 19.11 14.19 -28.48
N GLU A 293 19.34 12.91 -28.18
CA GLU A 293 18.59 11.79 -28.76
C GLU A 293 17.15 11.76 -28.25
N ILE A 294 16.96 11.99 -26.94
CA ILE A 294 15.63 12.14 -26.33
C ILE A 294 14.88 13.29 -27.00
N ALA A 295 15.51 14.45 -27.13
CA ALA A 295 14.94 15.63 -27.78
C ALA A 295 14.45 15.33 -29.20
N ARG A 296 15.30 14.68 -30.01
CA ARG A 296 14.96 14.26 -31.38
C ARG A 296 13.80 13.27 -31.40
N LYS A 297 13.83 12.25 -30.54
CA LYS A 297 12.79 11.20 -30.48
C LYS A 297 11.44 11.75 -30.03
N LEU A 298 11.46 12.74 -29.15
CA LEU A 298 10.26 13.38 -28.62
C LEU A 298 9.80 14.59 -29.47
N GLY A 299 10.60 15.06 -30.43
CA GLY A 299 10.26 16.23 -31.26
C GLY A 299 10.24 17.55 -30.48
N ILE A 300 11.17 17.72 -29.54
CA ILE A 300 11.29 18.91 -28.68
C ILE A 300 12.74 19.39 -28.60
N GLU A 301 12.97 20.57 -28.05
CA GLU A 301 14.32 21.09 -27.85
C GLU A 301 15.09 20.34 -26.76
N ARG A 302 16.41 20.18 -26.97
CA ARG A 302 17.32 19.62 -25.96
C ARG A 302 17.26 20.39 -24.64
N GLN A 303 17.13 21.73 -24.69
CA GLN A 303 17.05 22.55 -23.49
C GLN A 303 15.78 22.24 -22.67
N ALA A 304 14.66 21.94 -23.33
CA ALA A 304 13.42 21.53 -22.66
C ALA A 304 13.61 20.18 -21.93
N VAL A 305 14.30 19.22 -22.54
CA VAL A 305 14.66 17.94 -21.90
C VAL A 305 15.52 18.18 -20.66
N SER A 306 16.57 19.00 -20.77
CA SER A 306 17.47 19.29 -19.65
C SER A 306 16.73 19.92 -18.46
N LYS A 307 15.90 20.94 -18.71
CA LYS A 307 15.11 21.61 -17.67
C LYS A 307 14.11 20.65 -17.03
N ALA A 308 13.41 19.85 -17.84
CA ALA A 308 12.43 18.89 -17.35
C ALA A 308 13.06 17.83 -16.44
N LEU A 309 14.19 17.24 -16.85
CA LEU A 309 14.90 16.23 -16.05
C LEU A 309 15.49 16.81 -14.76
N ALA A 310 16.04 18.03 -14.81
CA ALA A 310 16.57 18.71 -13.63
C ALA A 310 15.49 18.96 -12.57
N ALA A 311 14.26 19.26 -13.00
CA ALA A 311 13.12 19.51 -12.11
C ALA A 311 12.49 18.24 -11.53
N ILE A 312 12.97 17.03 -11.88
CA ILE A 312 12.44 15.77 -11.35
C ILE A 312 13.19 15.41 -10.06
N PRO A 313 12.47 15.24 -8.92
CA PRO A 313 13.05 14.74 -7.67
C PRO A 313 13.77 13.41 -7.86
N ALA A 314 14.88 13.22 -7.14
CA ALA A 314 15.73 12.04 -7.26
C ALA A 314 14.97 10.72 -7.01
N MET A 315 13.99 10.74 -6.10
CA MET A 315 13.16 9.56 -5.78
C MET A 315 12.37 8.99 -6.96
N PHE A 316 12.10 9.78 -8.01
CA PHE A 316 11.41 9.32 -9.22
C PHE A 316 12.36 8.87 -10.33
N ARG A 317 13.67 8.97 -10.12
CA ARG A 317 14.65 8.55 -11.12
C ARG A 317 14.82 7.03 -11.05
N LEU A 318 14.86 6.40 -12.22
CA LEU A 318 15.14 4.97 -12.34
C LEU A 318 16.66 4.74 -12.22
N SER A 319 17.07 3.70 -11.49
CA SER A 319 18.47 3.31 -11.42
C SER A 319 18.95 2.85 -12.80
N THR A 320 19.95 3.54 -13.36
CA THR A 320 20.49 3.24 -14.68
C THR A 320 21.23 1.91 -14.69
N LYS A 321 20.98 1.07 -15.70
CA LYS A 321 21.82 -0.09 -16.00
C LYS A 321 23.24 0.41 -16.33
N PRO A 322 24.33 -0.22 -15.84
CA PRO A 322 25.67 0.12 -16.29
C PRO A 322 25.74 -0.02 -17.81
N ARG A 323 26.20 1.02 -18.51
CA ARG A 323 26.45 0.93 -19.96
C ARG A 323 27.47 -0.18 -20.16
N SER A 324 27.09 -1.26 -20.86
CA SER A 324 28.05 -2.20 -21.41
C SER A 324 29.04 -1.37 -22.23
N ARG A 325 30.31 -1.35 -21.80
CA ARG A 325 31.39 -0.72 -22.56
C ARG A 325 31.37 -1.39 -23.93
N ARG A 326 31.12 -0.61 -25.00
CA ARG A 326 31.38 -1.06 -26.36
C ARG A 326 32.82 -1.55 -26.38
N GLN A 327 33.03 -2.84 -26.65
CA GLN A 327 34.34 -3.35 -27.00
C GLN A 327 34.78 -2.60 -28.27
N PRO A 328 35.96 -1.96 -28.28
CA PRO A 328 36.53 -1.49 -29.52
C PRO A 328 36.90 -2.73 -30.35
N ASN A 329 36.46 -2.75 -31.61
CA ASN A 329 37.00 -3.65 -32.63
C ASN A 329 38.48 -3.35 -32.86
#